data_AF-A0A2S9GF66-F1
#
_entry.id   AF-A0A2S9GF66-F1
#
_cell.length_a   1.000
_cell.length_b   1.000
_cell.length_c   1.000
_cell.angle_alpha   90.00
_cell.angle_beta   90.00
_cell.angle_gamma   90.00
#
_symmetry.space_group_name_H-M   'P 1'
#
loop_
_entity.id
_entity.type
_entity.pdbx_description
1 polymer ?
#
loop_
_entity_poly.entity_id
_entity_poly.type
_entity_poly.pdbx_seq_one_letter_code
_entity_poly.pdbx_strand_id
1 'polypeptide(L)'
;GIQDIDPRVLTRDRLLQLFEQVDPAAILSVVPHGTPEQVAGQIAEFGEAGAQVVSVLDYSGMAGQAYAAQSARKVREVEDALLQL
;
A
#
# COMPACT_ATOMS: atom_id res chain seq x y z
N GLY A 1 -8.50 12.45 9.05
CA GLY A 1 -7.64 11.24 8.95
C GLY A 1 -8.26 10.10 9.72
N ILE A 2 -7.60 8.94 9.83
CA ILE A 2 -8.19 7.77 10.52
C ILE A 2 -8.62 8.09 11.98
N GLN A 3 -7.94 9.06 12.59
CA GLN A 3 -8.18 9.55 13.95
C GLN A 3 -9.48 10.35 14.10
N ASP A 4 -10.05 10.83 12.99
CA ASP A 4 -11.28 11.65 12.98
C ASP A 4 -12.52 10.81 12.61
N ILE A 5 -12.33 9.51 12.38
CA ILE A 5 -13.43 8.60 12.04
C ILE A 5 -14.23 8.32 13.32
N ASP A 6 -15.52 8.65 13.33
CA ASP A 6 -16.44 8.15 14.37
C ASP A 6 -16.95 6.76 13.97
N PRO A 7 -16.45 5.67 14.58
CA PRO A 7 -16.85 4.32 14.18
C PRO A 7 -18.33 4.03 14.46
N ARG A 8 -18.99 4.79 15.36
CA ARG A 8 -20.40 4.61 15.69
C ARG A 8 -21.33 4.95 14.53
N VAL A 9 -20.86 5.76 13.58
CA VAL A 9 -21.64 6.20 12.42
C VAL A 9 -21.40 5.35 11.17
N LEU A 10 -20.47 4.38 11.24
CA LEU A 10 -20.14 3.41 10.19
C LEU A 10 -21.07 2.20 10.26
N THR A 11 -22.37 2.44 10.03
CA THR A 11 -23.35 1.36 9.95
C THR A 11 -23.07 0.46 8.74
N ARG A 12 -23.58 -0.78 8.79
CA ARG A 12 -23.49 -1.73 7.68
C ARG A 12 -23.93 -1.11 6.34
N ASP A 13 -25.07 -0.45 6.32
CA ASP A 13 -25.65 0.09 5.07
C ASP A 13 -24.79 1.22 4.50
N ARG A 14 -24.19 2.05 5.37
CA ARG A 14 -23.22 3.07 4.94
C ARG A 14 -21.95 2.47 4.36
N LEU A 15 -21.45 1.38 4.94
CA LEU A 15 -20.27 0.68 4.41
C LEU A 15 -20.57 0.06 3.04
N LEU A 16 -21.73 -0.56 2.87
CA LEU A 16 -22.14 -1.12 1.57
C LEU A 16 -22.29 -0.02 0.51
N GLN A 17 -22.93 1.09 0.86
CA GLN A 17 -23.04 2.24 -0.04
C GLN A 17 -21.66 2.79 -0.43
N LEU A 18 -20.72 2.87 0.52
CA LEU A 18 -19.35 3.25 0.23
C LEU A 18 -18.70 2.27 -0.76
N PHE A 19 -18.83 0.96 -0.54
CA PHE A 19 -18.24 -0.05 -1.42
C PHE A 19 -18.82 -0.03 -2.84
N GLU A 20 -20.09 0.34 -2.99
CA GLU A 20 -20.72 0.53 -4.31
C GLU A 20 -20.23 1.80 -5.03
N GLN A 21 -19.83 2.83 -4.28
CA GLN A 21 -19.40 4.12 -4.83
C GLN A 21 -17.90 4.22 -5.08
N VAL A 22 -17.10 3.37 -4.44
CA VAL A 22 -15.65 3.35 -4.62
C VAL A 22 -15.30 2.62 -5.91
N ASP A 23 -14.56 3.28 -6.78
CA ASP A 23 -13.87 2.64 -7.90
C ASP A 23 -12.53 2.06 -7.42
N PRO A 24 -12.36 0.73 -7.37
CA PRO A 24 -11.10 0.12 -6.94
C PRO A 24 -9.94 0.47 -7.88
N ALA A 25 -10.20 0.68 -9.18
CA ALA A 25 -9.16 1.01 -10.14
C ALA A 25 -8.51 2.36 -9.81
N ALA A 26 -9.30 3.33 -9.35
CA ALA A 26 -8.78 4.62 -8.90
C ALA A 26 -7.80 4.46 -7.71
N ILE A 27 -8.10 3.58 -6.75
CA ILE A 27 -7.19 3.30 -5.62
C ILE A 27 -5.92 2.60 -6.11
N LEU A 28 -6.08 1.56 -6.91
CA LEU A 28 -4.96 0.76 -7.42
C LEU A 28 -4.03 1.57 -8.33
N SER A 29 -4.53 2.63 -8.98
CA SER A 29 -3.70 3.51 -9.82
C SER A 29 -2.67 4.34 -9.05
N VAL A 30 -2.85 4.53 -7.74
CA VAL A 30 -1.98 5.37 -6.90
C VAL A 30 -1.25 4.59 -5.81
N VAL A 31 -1.68 3.36 -5.52
CA VAL A 31 -1.05 2.50 -4.51
C VAL A 31 -0.28 1.38 -5.23
N PRO A 32 1.06 1.35 -5.14
CA PRO A 32 1.84 0.24 -5.69
C PRO A 32 1.39 -1.11 -5.11
N HIS A 33 1.11 -2.07 -5.98
CA HIS A 33 0.59 -3.38 -5.59
C HIS A 33 1.05 -4.47 -6.57
N GLY A 34 1.02 -5.73 -6.13
CA GLY A 34 1.45 -6.89 -6.92
C GLY A 34 2.51 -7.73 -6.21
N THR A 35 3.32 -8.45 -6.99
CA THR A 35 4.53 -9.13 -6.51
C THR A 35 5.63 -8.12 -6.18
N PRO A 36 6.66 -8.49 -5.40
CA PRO A 36 7.77 -7.59 -5.10
C PRO A 36 8.43 -6.98 -6.36
N GLU A 37 8.59 -7.76 -7.42
CA GLU A 37 9.20 -7.33 -8.68
C GLU A 37 8.31 -6.32 -9.44
N GLN A 38 6.99 -6.55 -9.44
CA GLN A 38 6.03 -5.63 -10.06
C GLN A 38 6.00 -4.29 -9.31
N VAL A 39 6.09 -4.32 -7.98
CA VAL A 39 6.14 -3.12 -7.15
C VAL A 39 7.47 -2.39 -7.33
N ALA A 40 8.60 -3.12 -7.42
CA ALA A 40 9.90 -2.53 -7.71
C ALA A 40 9.91 -1.79 -9.05
N GLY A 41 9.32 -2.38 -10.11
CA GLY A 41 9.15 -1.72 -11.40
C GLY A 41 8.34 -0.42 -11.31
N GLN A 42 7.18 -0.45 -10.63
CA GLN A 42 6.37 0.75 -10.39
C GLN A 42 7.14 1.82 -9.60
N ILE A 43 8.01 1.42 -8.66
CA ILE A 43 8.86 2.34 -7.90
C ILE A 43 9.97 2.95 -8.77
N ALA A 44 10.58 2.16 -9.66
CA ALA A 44 11.64 2.61 -10.57
C ALA A 44 11.17 3.76 -11.47
N GLU A 45 9.91 3.74 -11.92
CA GLU A 45 9.30 4.83 -12.70
C GLU A 45 9.37 6.19 -11.97
N PHE A 46 9.24 6.22 -10.63
CA PHE A 46 9.42 7.45 -9.86
C PHE A 46 10.88 7.92 -9.89
N GLY A 47 11.84 6.99 -9.86
CA GLY A 47 13.27 7.29 -10.01
C GLY A 47 13.58 7.89 -11.38
N GLU A 48 13.03 7.31 -12.45
CA GLU A 48 13.12 7.86 -13.82
C GLU A 48 12.49 9.26 -13.93
N ALA A 49 11.40 9.51 -13.20
CA ALA A 49 10.76 10.82 -13.09
C ALA A 49 11.54 11.83 -12.21
N GLY A 50 12.67 11.42 -11.60
CA GLY A 50 13.58 12.29 -10.87
C GLY A 50 13.53 12.16 -9.34
N ALA A 51 12.75 11.22 -8.79
CA ALA A 51 12.79 10.93 -7.36
C ALA A 51 14.17 10.36 -6.97
N GLN A 52 14.83 10.97 -6.00
CA GLN A 52 16.19 10.60 -5.58
C GLN A 52 16.21 9.62 -4.41
N VAL A 53 15.16 9.62 -3.59
CA VAL A 53 15.04 8.77 -2.40
C VAL A 53 13.61 8.25 -2.35
N VAL A 54 13.45 6.95 -2.59
CA VAL A 54 12.16 6.27 -2.45
C VAL A 54 12.29 5.23 -1.33
N SER A 55 11.33 5.22 -0.43
CA SER A 55 11.29 4.28 0.71
C SER A 55 9.93 3.60 0.75
N VAL A 56 9.95 2.27 0.91
CA VAL A 56 8.74 1.47 1.06
C VAL A 56 8.38 1.42 2.54
N LEU A 57 7.28 2.08 2.91
CA LEU A 57 6.82 2.16 4.30
C LEU A 57 6.02 0.92 4.69
N ASP A 58 6.44 0.26 5.77
CA ASP A 58 5.71 -0.87 6.35
C ASP A 58 4.76 -0.43 7.46
N TYR A 59 3.45 -0.65 7.26
CA TYR A 59 2.39 -0.34 8.22
C TYR A 59 1.81 -1.59 8.92
N SER A 60 2.41 -2.75 8.69
CA SER A 60 1.94 -4.05 9.17
C SER A 60 1.90 -4.23 10.69
N GLY A 61 2.65 -3.42 11.45
CA GLY A 61 2.59 -3.40 12.92
C GLY A 61 1.17 -3.15 13.45
N MET A 62 0.33 -2.45 12.69
CA MET A 62 -1.08 -2.22 13.02
C MET A 62 -1.98 -3.45 12.80
N ALA A 63 -1.53 -4.42 11.98
CA ALA A 63 -2.26 -5.65 11.67
C ALA A 63 -1.91 -6.81 12.63
N GLY A 64 -0.92 -6.64 13.50
CA GLY A 64 -0.47 -7.63 14.48
C GLY A 64 0.82 -8.37 14.08
N GLN A 65 1.45 -9.02 15.06
CA GLN A 65 2.84 -9.50 14.97
C GLN A 65 3.08 -10.53 13.85
N ALA A 66 2.11 -11.40 13.57
CA ALA A 66 2.26 -12.41 12.52
C ALA A 66 2.35 -11.79 11.12
N TYR A 67 1.55 -10.76 10.85
CA TYR A 67 1.57 -10.02 9.60
C TYR A 67 2.78 -9.08 9.53
N ALA A 68 3.23 -8.57 10.67
CA ALA A 68 4.39 -7.69 10.74
C ALA A 68 5.66 -8.33 10.17
N ALA A 69 5.99 -9.54 10.64
CA ALA A 69 7.18 -10.25 10.16
C ALA A 69 7.10 -10.64 8.68
N GLN A 70 5.91 -10.92 8.15
CA GLN A 70 5.75 -11.23 6.73
C GLN A 70 5.84 -9.99 5.85
N SER A 71 5.25 -8.87 6.29
CA SER A 71 5.29 -7.61 5.55
C SER A 71 6.71 -7.06 5.44
N ALA A 72 7.45 -7.02 6.55
CA ALA A 72 8.84 -6.57 6.56
C ALA A 72 9.74 -7.37 5.59
N ARG A 73 9.48 -8.68 5.42
CA ARG A 73 10.17 -9.50 4.41
C ARG A 73 9.85 -9.06 2.99
N LYS A 74 8.58 -8.82 2.67
CA LYS A 74 8.15 -8.33 1.35
C LYS A 74 8.72 -6.95 1.03
N VAL A 75 8.80 -6.06 2.02
CA VAL A 75 9.45 -4.75 1.84
C VAL A 75 10.91 -4.93 1.41
N ARG A 76 11.66 -5.80 2.09
CA ARG A 76 13.03 -6.10 1.71
C ARG A 76 13.14 -6.72 0.31
N GLU A 77 12.26 -7.66 -0.02
CA GLU A 77 12.22 -8.27 -1.37
C GLU A 77 12.00 -7.22 -2.47
N VAL A 78 11.14 -6.22 -2.23
CA VAL A 78 10.94 -5.09 -3.17
C VAL A 78 12.21 -4.25 -3.28
N GLU A 79 12.81 -3.87 -2.15
CA GLU A 79 14.03 -3.06 -2.12
C GLU A 79 15.20 -3.77 -2.84
N ASP A 80 15.37 -5.08 -2.61
CA ASP A 80 16.38 -5.91 -3.26
C ASP A 80 16.14 -6.01 -4.77
N ALA A 81 14.88 -6.16 -5.21
CA ALA A 81 14.52 -6.19 -6.62
C ALA A 81 14.75 -4.83 -7.30
N LEU A 82 14.47 -3.72 -6.60
CA LEU A 82 14.68 -2.37 -7.11
C LEU A 82 16.17 -2.09 -7.35
N LEU A 83 17.07 -2.58 -6.49
CA LEU A 83 18.52 -2.44 -6.66
C LEU A 83 19.08 -3.19 -7.87
N GLN A 84 18.29 -4.09 -8.48
CA GLN A 84 18.67 -4.87 -9.66
C GLN A 84 18.15 -4.26 -10.98
N LEU A 85 17.32 -3.20 -10.91
CA LEU A 85 16.78 -2.45 -12.04
C LEU A 85 17.67 -1.23 -12.36
#